data_AF-A0A938KD28-F1
#
_entry.id   AF-A0A938KD28-F1
#
_cell.length_a   1.000
_cell.length_b   1.000
_cell.length_c   1.000
_cell.angle_alpha   90.00
_cell.angle_beta   90.00
_cell.angle_gamma   90.00
#
_symmetry.space_group_name_H-M   'P 1'
#
loop_
_entity.id
_entity.type
_entity.pdbx_description
1 polymer ?
#
loop_
_entity_poly.entity_id
_entity_poly.type
_entity_poly.pdbx_seq_one_letter_code
_entity_poly.pdbx_strand_id
1 'polypeptide(L)'
;MVKSHGVRSELSALTQGACFKRLPPEWLRPETQSALERLSKKASDWFERLVADFLSLRGVEGRKCKDEVQGSGSAIPIPPDVGEIDFLGFLSSERLLVIAECKMVEDRTEPKFWRDDLAEFVTQRDSYEIKFLKKINWVSHQKKQIVRLFKSYPGGAYRVAPVLLTLNPHFVGQLVTNFRCVSLAEFLMDFDAAGKWPYELLDVTTN
;
A
#
# COMPACT_ATOMS: atom_id res chain seq x y z
N MET A 1 -11.30 -30.53 -29.89
CA MET A 1 -10.73 -30.37 -28.53
C MET A 1 -9.99 -29.03 -28.43
N VAL A 2 -10.70 -27.89 -28.54
CA VAL A 2 -10.14 -26.50 -28.46
C VAL A 2 -11.24 -25.52 -28.00
N LYS A 3 -11.93 -25.79 -26.89
CA LYS A 3 -12.96 -24.86 -26.33
C LYS A 3 -12.84 -24.59 -24.84
N SER A 4 -12.06 -25.39 -24.10
CA SER A 4 -11.93 -25.24 -22.65
C SER A 4 -10.95 -24.16 -22.20
N HIS A 5 -10.00 -23.76 -23.04
CA HIS A 5 -8.97 -22.78 -22.67
C HIS A 5 -9.47 -21.33 -22.77
N GLY A 6 -10.23 -20.98 -23.82
CA GLY A 6 -10.78 -19.63 -24.01
C GLY A 6 -11.82 -19.23 -22.96
N VAL A 7 -12.73 -20.15 -22.60
CA VAL A 7 -13.75 -19.91 -21.57
C VAL A 7 -13.13 -19.70 -20.19
N ARG A 8 -12.00 -20.39 -19.89
CA ARG A 8 -11.29 -20.21 -18.63
C ARG A 8 -10.61 -18.85 -18.54
N SER A 9 -9.96 -18.38 -19.61
CA SER A 9 -9.34 -17.05 -19.63
C SER A 9 -10.37 -15.92 -19.52
N GLU A 10 -11.53 -16.07 -20.16
CA GLU A 10 -12.61 -15.08 -20.11
C GLU A 10 -13.24 -15.00 -18.72
N LEU A 11 -13.47 -16.16 -18.07
CA LEU A 11 -13.99 -16.20 -16.70
C LEU A 11 -12.97 -15.62 -15.71
N SER A 12 -11.68 -15.92 -15.88
CA SER A 12 -10.61 -15.33 -15.08
C SER A 12 -10.56 -13.80 -15.23
N ALA A 13 -10.62 -13.29 -16.46
CA ALA A 13 -10.66 -11.85 -16.72
C ALA A 13 -11.88 -11.18 -16.09
N LEU A 14 -13.06 -11.81 -16.16
CA LEU A 14 -14.28 -11.35 -15.48
C LEU A 14 -14.13 -11.33 -13.95
N THR A 15 -13.57 -12.39 -13.36
CA THR A 15 -13.35 -12.45 -11.90
C THR A 15 -12.32 -11.43 -11.42
N GLN A 16 -11.28 -11.16 -12.21
CA GLN A 16 -10.27 -10.13 -11.91
C GLN A 16 -10.87 -8.73 -12.06
N GLY A 17 -11.55 -8.46 -13.18
CA GLY A 17 -12.20 -7.18 -13.45
C GLY A 17 -13.24 -6.78 -12.41
N ALA A 18 -13.95 -7.75 -11.82
CA ALA A 18 -14.96 -7.49 -10.79
C ALA A 18 -14.38 -6.81 -9.53
N CYS A 19 -13.16 -7.16 -9.12
CA CYS A 19 -12.47 -6.49 -8.00
C CYS A 19 -12.15 -5.02 -8.30
N PHE A 20 -12.01 -4.68 -9.58
CA PHE A 20 -11.82 -3.33 -10.10
C PHE A 20 -13.11 -2.67 -10.60
N LYS A 21 -14.28 -3.23 -10.24
CA LYS A 21 -15.61 -2.74 -10.61
C LYS A 21 -15.88 -2.72 -12.12
N ARG A 22 -15.18 -3.56 -12.88
CA ARG A 22 -15.36 -3.70 -14.33
C ARG A 22 -16.20 -4.92 -14.64
N LEU A 23 -17.40 -4.67 -15.16
CA LEU A 23 -18.28 -5.66 -15.78
C LEU A 23 -18.78 -5.12 -17.12
N PRO A 24 -19.30 -5.99 -18.01
CA PRO A 24 -19.99 -5.54 -19.22
C PRO A 24 -21.10 -4.53 -18.88
N PRO A 25 -21.26 -3.44 -19.66
CA PRO A 25 -22.25 -2.39 -19.38
C PRO A 25 -23.68 -2.93 -19.20
N GLU A 26 -24.04 -3.97 -19.94
CA GLU A 26 -25.34 -4.64 -19.87
C GLU A 26 -25.61 -5.34 -18.52
N TRP A 27 -24.58 -5.58 -17.70
CA TRP A 27 -24.68 -6.18 -16.36
C TRP A 27 -24.71 -5.14 -15.24
N LEU A 28 -24.42 -3.87 -15.56
CA LEU A 28 -24.40 -2.79 -14.58
C LEU A 28 -25.82 -2.32 -14.26
N ARG A 29 -26.34 -2.83 -13.15
CA ARG A 29 -27.56 -2.38 -12.49
C ARG A 29 -27.20 -1.84 -11.09
N PRO A 30 -28.06 -1.02 -10.45
CA PRO A 30 -27.76 -0.47 -9.11
C PRO A 30 -27.34 -1.53 -8.09
N GLU A 31 -27.97 -2.71 -8.13
CA GLU A 31 -27.67 -3.84 -7.25
C GLU A 31 -26.28 -4.41 -7.52
N THR A 32 -25.93 -4.59 -8.81
CA THR A 32 -24.61 -5.07 -9.24
C THR A 32 -23.53 -4.06 -8.88
N GLN A 33 -23.78 -2.76 -9.09
CA GLN A 33 -22.84 -1.69 -8.74
C GLN A 33 -22.53 -1.69 -7.24
N SER A 34 -23.57 -1.77 -6.41
CA SER A 34 -23.41 -1.87 -4.95
C SER A 34 -22.66 -3.14 -4.53
N ALA A 35 -22.89 -4.27 -5.22
CA ALA A 35 -22.13 -5.50 -4.98
C ALA A 35 -20.65 -5.38 -5.38
N LEU A 36 -20.36 -4.74 -6.51
CA LEU A 36 -19.00 -4.45 -6.97
C LEU A 36 -18.25 -3.53 -6.01
N GLU A 37 -18.92 -2.51 -5.45
CA GLU A 37 -18.32 -1.65 -4.43
C GLU A 37 -17.92 -2.43 -3.17
N ARG A 38 -18.81 -3.30 -2.67
CA ARG A 38 -18.50 -4.17 -1.54
C ARG A 38 -17.37 -5.15 -1.85
N LEU A 39 -17.35 -5.73 -3.05
CA LEU A 39 -16.31 -6.66 -3.48
C LEU A 39 -14.96 -5.96 -3.58
N SER A 40 -14.91 -4.82 -4.28
CA SER A 40 -13.70 -4.00 -4.44
C SER A 40 -13.13 -3.57 -3.08
N LYS A 41 -13.98 -3.13 -2.15
CA LYS A 41 -13.56 -2.84 -0.78
C LYS A 41 -13.00 -4.07 -0.07
N LYS A 42 -13.68 -5.21 -0.12
CA LYS A 42 -13.20 -6.46 0.49
C LYS A 42 -11.88 -6.92 -0.09
N ALA A 43 -11.65 -6.71 -1.38
CA ALA A 43 -10.39 -7.02 -2.04
C ALA A 43 -9.26 -6.11 -1.52
N SER A 44 -9.48 -4.79 -1.41
CA SER A 44 -8.52 -3.86 -0.80
C SER A 44 -8.19 -4.26 0.64
N ASP A 45 -9.22 -4.49 1.46
CA ASP A 45 -9.07 -4.90 2.86
C ASP A 45 -8.35 -6.26 2.99
N TRP A 46 -8.50 -7.16 2.02
CA TRP A 46 -7.75 -8.41 1.94
C TRP A 46 -6.26 -8.17 1.62
N PHE A 47 -5.98 -7.31 0.64
CA PHE A 47 -4.60 -7.02 0.23
C PHE A 47 -3.82 -6.32 1.35
N GLU A 48 -4.43 -5.35 2.03
CA GLU A 48 -3.81 -4.69 3.20
C GLU A 48 -3.49 -5.68 4.32
N ARG A 49 -4.40 -6.62 4.62
CA ARG A 49 -4.15 -7.68 5.60
C ARG A 49 -3.01 -8.59 5.16
N LEU A 50 -2.99 -8.99 3.89
CA LEU A 50 -1.92 -9.81 3.34
C LEU A 50 -0.54 -9.15 3.50
N VAL A 51 -0.44 -7.85 3.21
CA VAL A 51 0.77 -7.04 3.43
C VAL A 51 1.16 -7.04 4.91
N ALA A 52 0.21 -6.76 5.82
CA ALA A 52 0.46 -6.73 7.25
C ALA A 52 0.95 -8.08 7.80
N ASP A 53 0.37 -9.17 7.35
CA ASP A 53 0.76 -10.54 7.72
C ASP A 53 2.20 -10.83 7.25
N PHE A 54 2.54 -10.50 6.00
CA PHE A 54 3.89 -10.72 5.48
C PHE A 54 4.97 -9.87 6.16
N LEU A 55 4.66 -8.62 6.52
CA LEU A 55 5.55 -7.75 7.28
C LEU A 55 5.73 -8.28 8.71
N SER A 56 4.66 -8.76 9.33
CA SER A 56 4.71 -9.37 10.67
C SER A 56 5.57 -10.64 10.68
N LEU A 57 5.43 -11.50 9.67
CA LEU A 57 6.28 -12.70 9.50
C LEU A 57 7.77 -12.37 9.38
N ARG A 58 8.12 -11.15 8.96
CA ARG A 58 9.49 -10.64 8.84
C ARG A 58 9.93 -9.80 10.04
N GLY A 59 9.16 -9.82 11.12
CA GLY A 59 9.52 -9.17 12.39
C GLY A 59 9.14 -7.68 12.47
N VAL A 60 8.32 -7.18 11.55
CA VAL A 60 7.79 -5.81 11.66
C VAL A 60 6.53 -5.84 12.53
N GLU A 61 6.62 -5.26 13.74
CA GLU A 61 5.46 -5.11 14.62
C GLU A 61 4.62 -3.93 14.12
N GLY A 62 3.44 -4.16 13.55
CA GLY A 62 2.65 -3.07 12.97
C GLY A 62 1.17 -3.36 12.79
N ARG A 63 0.44 -2.35 12.31
CA ARG A 63 -0.99 -2.43 12.04
C ARG A 63 -1.47 -1.32 11.10
N LYS A 64 -2.69 -1.47 10.60
CA LYS A 64 -3.48 -0.40 9.99
C LYS A 64 -3.89 0.66 11.02
N CYS A 65 -3.83 1.94 10.65
CA CYS A 65 -4.16 3.07 11.53
C CYS A 65 -5.13 4.03 10.83
N LYS A 66 -6.38 4.09 11.29
CA LYS A 66 -7.43 4.88 10.63
C LYS A 66 -7.46 6.34 11.09
N ASP A 67 -7.81 6.55 12.35
CA ASP A 67 -7.99 7.88 12.93
C ASP A 67 -6.88 8.24 13.94
N GLU A 68 -6.15 7.24 14.43
CA GLU A 68 -5.08 7.42 15.40
C GLU A 68 -4.09 6.25 15.38
N VAL A 69 -2.86 6.52 15.85
CA VAL A 69 -1.86 5.51 16.16
C VAL A 69 -1.90 5.25 17.66
N GLN A 70 -2.33 4.06 18.07
CA GLN A 70 -2.43 3.69 19.48
C GLN A 70 -1.23 2.83 19.94
N GLY A 71 -0.88 2.86 21.22
CA GLY A 71 0.05 1.90 21.79
C GLY A 71 0.53 2.33 23.17
N SER A 72 0.97 1.36 23.97
CA SER A 72 1.45 1.60 25.34
C SER A 72 0.52 2.49 26.20
N GLY A 73 -0.81 2.37 26.01
CA GLY A 73 -1.81 3.15 26.76
C GLY A 73 -1.98 4.61 26.32
N SER A 74 -1.39 5.00 25.18
CA SER A 74 -1.51 6.34 24.60
C SER A 74 -1.91 6.27 23.12
N ALA A 75 -2.37 7.40 22.58
CA ALA A 75 -2.78 7.52 21.19
C ALA A 75 -2.33 8.86 20.60
N ILE A 76 -1.98 8.84 19.31
CA ILE A 76 -1.62 10.03 18.54
C ILE A 76 -2.66 10.17 17.41
N PRO A 77 -3.48 11.24 17.40
CA PRO A 77 -4.50 11.42 16.37
C PRO A 77 -3.87 11.67 15.00
N ILE A 78 -4.43 11.05 13.98
CA ILE A 78 -4.07 11.26 12.57
C ILE A 78 -4.92 12.42 12.03
N PRO A 79 -4.32 13.51 11.52
CA PRO A 79 -5.06 14.62 10.94
C PRO A 79 -5.92 14.19 9.74
N PRO A 80 -7.13 14.78 9.55
CA PRO A 80 -7.99 14.43 8.43
C PRO A 80 -7.35 14.61 7.04
N ASP A 81 -6.41 15.55 6.89
CA ASP A 81 -5.69 15.81 5.64
C ASP A 81 -4.57 14.81 5.34
N VAL A 82 -4.13 14.06 6.35
CA VAL A 82 -3.19 12.92 6.22
C VAL A 82 -3.96 11.66 5.83
N GLY A 83 -5.10 11.42 6.49
CA GLY A 83 -5.97 10.27 6.26
C GLY A 83 -5.41 8.95 6.79
N GLU A 84 -6.20 7.90 6.63
CA GLU A 84 -5.88 6.53 7.07
C GLU A 84 -4.52 6.05 6.54
N ILE A 85 -3.73 5.39 7.39
CA ILE A 85 -2.45 4.76 7.05
C ILE A 85 -2.68 3.24 6.96
N ASP A 86 -2.46 2.68 5.77
CA ASP A 86 -2.75 1.27 5.48
C ASP A 86 -1.90 0.33 6.38
N PHE A 87 -0.63 0.67 6.61
CA PHE A 87 0.23 0.00 7.58
C PHE A 87 1.28 0.93 8.19
N LEU A 88 1.40 0.88 9.52
CA LEU A 88 2.46 1.53 10.29
C LEU A 88 3.04 0.52 11.28
N GLY A 89 4.36 0.33 11.26
CA GLY A 89 5.01 -0.66 12.09
C GLY A 89 6.46 -0.35 12.42
N PHE A 90 7.03 -1.11 13.34
CA PHE A 90 8.41 -0.95 13.80
C PHE A 90 9.20 -2.23 13.58
N LEU A 91 10.33 -2.10 12.86
CA LEU A 91 11.32 -3.16 12.70
C LEU A 91 12.48 -2.91 13.66
N SER A 92 12.44 -3.59 14.81
CA SER A 92 13.35 -3.33 15.93
C SER A 92 14.80 -3.69 15.64
N SER A 93 15.04 -4.75 14.87
CA SER A 93 16.36 -5.21 14.44
C SER A 93 17.15 -4.15 13.67
N GLU A 94 16.46 -3.27 12.95
CA GLU A 94 17.06 -2.23 12.11
C GLU A 94 16.74 -0.81 12.56
N ARG A 95 15.95 -0.66 13.64
CA ARG A 95 15.45 0.63 14.15
C ARG A 95 14.73 1.43 13.07
N LEU A 96 13.80 0.78 12.37
CA LEU A 96 13.01 1.40 11.30
C LEU A 96 11.55 1.57 11.71
N LEU A 97 11.01 2.76 11.46
CA LEU A 97 9.58 3.02 11.46
C LEU A 97 9.08 2.83 10.02
N VAL A 98 8.48 1.68 9.77
CA VAL A 98 7.96 1.25 8.47
C VAL A 98 6.58 1.86 8.27
N ILE A 99 6.40 2.56 7.15
CA ILE A 99 5.10 3.02 6.68
C ILE A 99 4.85 2.41 5.30
N ALA A 100 3.73 1.69 5.13
CA ALA A 100 3.38 1.11 3.85
C ALA A 100 1.98 1.57 3.40
N GLU A 101 1.88 1.92 2.12
CA GLU A 101 0.63 2.18 1.42
C GLU A 101 0.32 1.01 0.48
N CYS A 102 -0.91 0.53 0.47
CA CYS A 102 -1.34 -0.58 -0.36
C CYS A 102 -2.25 -0.07 -1.48
N LYS A 103 -1.96 -0.47 -2.73
CA LYS A 103 -2.83 -0.15 -3.86
C LYS A 103 -3.07 -1.38 -4.74
N MET A 104 -4.35 -1.76 -4.86
CA MET A 104 -4.77 -2.68 -5.89
C MET A 104 -4.85 -1.92 -7.21
N VAL A 105 -3.91 -2.19 -8.11
CA VAL A 105 -3.88 -1.59 -9.45
C VAL A 105 -4.16 -2.69 -10.46
N GLU A 106 -5.04 -2.38 -11.41
CA GLU A 106 -5.33 -3.26 -12.54
C GLU A 106 -4.17 -3.16 -13.54
N ASP A 107 -3.73 -4.29 -14.08
CA ASP A 107 -2.77 -4.30 -15.19
C ASP A 107 -3.50 -3.93 -16.48
N ARG A 108 -3.35 -2.67 -16.91
CA ARG A 108 -3.99 -2.12 -18.10
C ARG A 108 -2.94 -1.89 -19.18
N THR A 109 -3.08 -2.59 -20.30
CA THR A 109 -2.08 -2.57 -21.39
C THR A 109 -2.37 -1.55 -22.50
N GLU A 110 -3.55 -0.93 -22.50
CA GLU A 110 -3.91 0.06 -23.53
C GLU A 110 -3.31 1.46 -23.21
N PRO A 111 -2.70 2.17 -24.19
CA PRO A 111 -2.03 3.46 -23.94
C PRO A 111 -2.89 4.55 -23.30
N LYS A 112 -4.21 4.55 -23.57
CA LYS A 112 -5.13 5.52 -22.96
C LYS A 112 -5.16 5.38 -21.43
N PHE A 113 -5.08 4.14 -20.94
CA PHE A 113 -5.09 3.85 -19.50
C PHE A 113 -3.77 4.21 -18.85
N TRP A 114 -2.64 4.12 -19.57
CA TRP A 114 -1.34 4.54 -19.03
C TRP A 114 -1.31 6.03 -18.69
N ARG A 115 -1.94 6.88 -19.50
CA ARG A 115 -2.05 8.30 -19.20
C ARG A 115 -2.90 8.52 -17.94
N ASP A 116 -3.99 7.78 -17.80
CA ASP A 116 -4.88 7.87 -16.64
C ASP A 116 -4.17 7.36 -15.37
N ASP A 117 -3.42 6.26 -15.47
CA ASP A 117 -2.58 5.73 -14.39
C ASP A 117 -1.50 6.73 -13.98
N LEU A 118 -0.85 7.39 -14.94
CA LEU A 118 0.17 8.42 -14.67
C LEU A 118 -0.45 9.66 -13.99
N ALA A 119 -1.66 10.05 -14.40
CA ALA A 119 -2.42 11.08 -13.72
C ALA A 119 -2.72 10.66 -12.28
N GLU A 120 -3.23 9.44 -12.09
CA GLU A 120 -3.67 8.93 -10.81
C GLU A 120 -2.53 8.80 -9.79
N PHE A 121 -1.38 8.28 -10.23
CA PHE A 121 -0.24 7.99 -9.37
C PHE A 121 0.68 9.18 -9.12
N VAL A 122 0.92 10.03 -10.13
CA VAL A 122 2.04 10.99 -10.09
C VAL A 122 1.55 12.42 -10.35
N THR A 123 0.94 12.68 -11.50
CA THR A 123 0.87 14.06 -12.05
C THR A 123 -0.32 14.89 -11.58
N GLN A 124 -1.42 14.28 -11.12
CA GLN A 124 -2.57 15.05 -10.64
C GLN A 124 -2.31 15.64 -9.24
N ARG A 125 -2.96 16.76 -8.91
CA ARG A 125 -2.80 17.46 -7.62
C ARG A 125 -3.16 16.63 -6.38
N ASP A 126 -3.95 15.59 -6.56
CA ASP A 126 -4.39 14.66 -5.51
C ASP A 126 -3.95 13.22 -5.82
N SER A 127 -2.76 13.07 -6.40
CA SER A 127 -2.19 11.79 -6.80
C SER A 127 -1.86 10.90 -5.60
N TYR A 128 -1.71 9.59 -5.84
CA TYR A 128 -1.27 8.67 -4.79
C TYR A 128 0.09 9.03 -4.22
N GLU A 129 1.01 9.55 -5.04
CA GLU A 129 2.30 10.04 -4.57
C GLU A 129 2.14 11.19 -3.58
N ILE A 130 1.36 12.22 -3.94
CA ILE A 130 1.13 13.38 -3.05
C ILE A 130 0.43 12.95 -1.76
N LYS A 131 -0.57 12.07 -1.85
CA LYS A 131 -1.28 11.54 -0.68
C LYS A 131 -0.34 10.78 0.25
N PHE A 132 0.48 9.89 -0.30
CA PHE A 132 1.39 9.10 0.53
C PHE A 132 2.50 9.96 1.14
N LEU A 133 3.01 10.96 0.40
CA LEU A 133 3.96 11.93 0.93
C LEU A 133 3.43 12.69 2.16
N LYS A 134 2.14 13.04 2.20
CA LYS A 134 1.53 13.63 3.41
C LYS A 134 1.64 12.69 4.62
N LYS A 135 1.36 11.40 4.41
CA LYS A 135 1.48 10.36 5.46
C LYS A 135 2.93 10.18 5.91
N ILE A 136 3.87 10.07 4.96
CA ILE A 136 5.31 9.97 5.24
C ILE A 136 5.81 11.18 6.03
N ASN A 137 5.44 12.38 5.61
CA ASN A 137 5.84 13.62 6.27
C ASN A 137 5.28 13.69 7.68
N TRP A 138 3.99 13.38 7.87
CA TRP A 138 3.37 13.35 9.19
C TRP A 138 4.04 12.33 10.11
N VAL A 139 4.24 11.09 9.62
CA VAL A 139 4.96 10.04 10.38
C VAL A 139 6.36 10.51 10.73
N SER A 140 7.07 11.15 9.80
CA SER A 140 8.42 11.67 10.02
C SER A 140 8.49 12.79 11.05
N HIS A 141 7.47 13.65 11.14
CA HIS A 141 7.36 14.68 12.18
C HIS A 141 7.01 14.07 13.54
N GLN A 142 6.09 13.11 13.57
CA GLN A 142 5.62 12.46 14.81
C GLN A 142 6.48 11.28 15.24
N LYS A 143 7.56 11.00 14.50
CA LYS A 143 8.34 9.77 14.58
C LYS A 143 8.78 9.44 16.02
N LYS A 144 9.15 10.46 16.82
CA LYS A 144 9.55 10.32 18.26
C LYS A 144 8.45 9.82 19.16
N GLN A 145 7.24 10.28 18.90
CA GLN A 145 6.07 9.91 19.69
C GLN A 145 5.59 8.53 19.25
N ILE A 146 5.51 8.30 17.94
CA ILE A 146 5.05 7.04 17.34
C ILE A 146 5.90 5.86 17.81
N VAL A 147 7.23 5.93 17.74
CA VAL A 147 8.07 4.77 18.12
C VAL A 147 7.89 4.36 19.59
N ARG A 148 7.55 5.30 20.48
CA ARG A 148 7.32 5.02 21.91
C ARG A 148 6.03 4.21 22.14
N LEU A 149 5.14 4.16 21.15
CA LEU A 149 3.91 3.37 21.21
C LEU A 149 4.17 1.87 20.98
N PHE A 150 5.32 1.52 20.39
CA PHE A 150 5.71 0.13 20.13
C PHE A 150 6.43 -0.46 21.35
N LYS A 151 6.01 -1.66 21.77
CA LYS A 151 6.60 -2.33 22.95
C LYS A 151 8.04 -2.73 22.72
N SER A 152 8.38 -3.04 21.48
CA SER A 152 9.71 -3.47 21.05
C SER A 152 10.72 -2.33 20.89
N TYR A 153 10.34 -1.08 21.17
CA TYR A 153 11.22 0.07 21.00
C TYR A 153 12.37 0.09 22.02
N PRO A 154 13.65 -0.04 21.57
CA PRO A 154 14.79 -0.13 22.46
C PRO A 154 15.36 1.24 22.89
N GLY A 155 14.77 2.35 22.45
CA GLY A 155 15.37 3.69 22.57
C GLY A 155 16.31 4.06 21.40
N GLY A 156 16.65 5.34 21.30
CA GLY A 156 17.64 5.86 20.33
C GLY A 156 17.05 6.46 19.06
N ALA A 157 17.91 6.65 18.06
CA ALA A 157 17.53 7.19 16.75
C ALA A 157 16.96 6.07 15.84
N TYR A 158 16.05 6.46 14.96
CA TYR A 158 15.36 5.57 14.03
C TYR A 158 15.03 6.36 12.75
N ARG A 159 14.89 5.60 11.66
CA ARG A 159 14.64 6.13 10.31
C ARG A 159 13.25 5.73 9.85
N VAL A 160 12.69 6.51 8.93
CA VAL A 160 11.39 6.20 8.32
C VAL A 160 11.65 5.42 7.03
N ALA A 161 10.95 4.32 6.89
CA ALA A 161 11.08 3.37 5.79
C ALA A 161 9.75 3.31 5.03
N PRO A 162 9.55 4.18 4.02
CA PRO A 162 8.32 4.18 3.24
C PRO A 162 8.35 3.15 2.11
N VAL A 163 7.21 2.54 1.84
CA VAL A 163 7.01 1.72 0.63
C VAL A 163 5.57 1.81 0.16
N LEU A 164 5.35 1.95 -1.15
CA LEU A 164 4.05 1.75 -1.77
C LEU A 164 4.05 0.37 -2.42
N LEU A 165 3.13 -0.48 -1.99
CA LEU A 165 2.99 -1.85 -2.44
C LEU A 165 1.78 -1.99 -3.35
N THR A 166 2.02 -2.44 -4.58
CA THR A 166 0.97 -2.82 -5.52
C THR A 166 0.73 -4.32 -5.50
N LEU A 167 -0.49 -4.76 -5.82
CA LEU A 167 -0.77 -6.20 -5.91
C LEU A 167 0.03 -6.86 -7.04
N ASN A 168 0.04 -6.22 -8.21
CA ASN A 168 0.77 -6.66 -9.41
C ASN A 168 1.86 -5.66 -9.77
N PRO A 169 2.90 -6.07 -10.53
CA PRO A 169 3.86 -5.14 -11.10
C PRO A 169 3.16 -4.03 -11.90
N HIS A 170 3.65 -2.80 -11.77
CA HIS A 170 3.03 -1.65 -12.43
C HIS A 170 4.08 -0.63 -12.88
N PHE A 171 3.94 -0.13 -14.12
CA PHE A 171 4.95 0.74 -14.73
C PHE A 171 5.18 2.05 -13.97
N VAL A 172 4.15 2.56 -13.27
CA VAL A 172 4.25 3.79 -12.45
C VAL A 172 5.29 3.65 -11.33
N GLY A 173 5.64 2.43 -10.92
CA GLY A 173 6.72 2.21 -9.95
C GLY A 173 8.08 2.71 -10.42
N GLN A 174 8.28 2.84 -11.73
CA GLN A 174 9.49 3.42 -12.33
C GLN A 174 9.44 4.97 -12.42
N LEU A 175 8.27 5.56 -12.19
CA LEU A 175 8.03 7.01 -12.34
C LEU A 175 7.88 7.72 -11.00
N VAL A 176 7.50 7.00 -9.94
CA VAL A 176 7.54 7.50 -8.57
C VAL A 176 8.99 7.59 -8.12
N THR A 177 9.39 8.78 -7.65
CA THR A 177 10.80 9.08 -7.32
C THR A 177 11.04 9.32 -5.84
N ASN A 178 10.00 9.64 -5.07
CA ASN A 178 10.15 10.04 -3.66
C ASN A 178 10.18 8.87 -2.66
N PHE A 179 9.75 7.68 -3.08
CA PHE A 179 9.73 6.47 -2.27
C PHE A 179 9.68 5.24 -3.18
N ARG A 180 9.96 4.07 -2.63
CA ARG A 180 9.91 2.84 -3.42
C ARG A 180 8.46 2.42 -3.68
N CYS A 181 8.12 2.25 -4.95
CA CYS A 181 6.83 1.74 -5.41
C CYS A 181 7.08 0.44 -6.19
N VAL A 182 6.60 -0.69 -5.67
CA VAL A 182 6.85 -2.04 -6.23
C VAL A 182 5.66 -2.95 -5.99
N SER A 183 5.61 -4.08 -6.70
CA SER A 183 4.68 -5.14 -6.33
C SER A 183 5.04 -5.77 -4.98
N LEU A 184 4.04 -6.33 -4.29
CA LEU A 184 4.27 -7.12 -3.08
C LEU A 184 5.22 -8.29 -3.37
N ALA A 185 5.09 -8.97 -4.51
CA ALA A 185 5.96 -10.08 -4.87
C ALA A 185 7.44 -9.65 -4.98
N GLU A 186 7.73 -8.54 -5.68
CA GLU A 186 9.08 -7.98 -5.77
C GLU A 186 9.61 -7.59 -4.39
N PHE A 187 8.80 -6.91 -3.56
CA PHE A 187 9.20 -6.55 -2.21
C PHE A 187 9.60 -7.75 -1.36
N LEU A 188 8.82 -8.83 -1.40
CA LEU A 188 9.12 -10.03 -0.61
C LEU A 188 10.41 -10.70 -1.10
N MET A 189 10.62 -10.78 -2.42
CA MET A 189 11.86 -11.31 -2.99
C MET A 189 13.07 -10.49 -2.56
N ASP A 190 12.98 -9.16 -2.65
CA ASP A 190 14.07 -8.26 -2.28
C ASP A 190 14.37 -8.32 -0.77
N PHE A 191 13.32 -8.35 0.07
CA PHE A 191 13.48 -8.45 1.52
C PHE A 191 14.12 -9.78 1.92
N ASP A 192 13.63 -10.90 1.37
CA ASP A 192 14.13 -12.24 1.70
C ASP A 192 15.57 -12.44 1.21
N ALA A 193 15.90 -11.89 0.04
CA ALA A 193 17.26 -11.91 -0.50
C ALA A 193 18.23 -11.07 0.34
N ALA A 194 17.79 -9.90 0.83
CA ALA A 194 18.61 -9.02 1.64
C ALA A 194 18.71 -9.48 3.11
N GLY A 195 17.70 -10.20 3.62
CA GLY A 195 17.55 -10.55 5.03
C GLY A 195 17.30 -9.34 5.95
N LYS A 196 16.95 -8.19 5.36
CA LYS A 196 16.79 -6.87 6.00
C LYS A 196 15.95 -5.97 5.11
N TRP A 197 15.65 -4.74 5.56
CA TRP A 197 14.94 -3.76 4.74
C TRP A 197 15.69 -3.49 3.42
N PRO A 198 15.05 -3.72 2.26
CA PRO A 198 15.78 -3.76 0.99
C PRO A 198 15.99 -2.41 0.32
N TYR A 199 15.34 -1.34 0.79
CA TYR A 199 15.28 -0.08 0.08
C TYR A 199 15.96 1.07 0.81
N GLU A 200 16.27 2.12 0.04
CA GLU A 200 16.77 3.38 0.57
C GLU A 200 15.78 3.96 1.58
N LEU A 201 16.34 4.56 2.62
CA LEU A 201 15.59 5.12 3.73
C LEU A 201 15.50 6.62 3.54
N LEU A 202 14.38 7.21 3.93
CA LEU A 202 14.27 8.65 3.94
C LEU A 202 14.98 9.20 5.16
N ASP A 203 16.11 9.86 4.92
CA ASP A 203 16.73 10.77 5.88
C ASP A 203 15.92 12.06 5.91
N VAL A 204 14.80 12.05 6.65
CA VAL A 204 14.16 13.31 7.02
C VAL A 204 15.03 13.96 8.09
N THR A 205 16.01 14.75 7.62
CA THR A 205 16.76 15.70 8.44
C THR A 205 15.76 16.64 9.07
N THR A 206 15.62 16.53 10.39
CA THR A 206 14.93 17.51 11.22
C THR A 206 15.67 18.84 11.08
N ASN A 207 15.10 19.78 10.33
CA ASN A 207 15.37 21.20 10.54
C ASN A 207 14.49 21.70 11.68
#